data_AF-A0A934V303-F1
#
_entry.id   AF-A0A934V303-F1
#
_cell.length_a   1.000
_cell.length_b   1.000
_cell.length_c   1.000
_cell.angle_alpha   90.00
_cell.angle_beta   90.00
_cell.angle_gamma   90.00
#
_symmetry.space_group_name_H-M   'P 1'
#
loop_
_entity.id
_entity.type
_entity.pdbx_description
1 polymer ?
#
loop_
_entity_poly.entity_id
_entity_poly.type
_entity_poly.pdbx_seq_one_letter_code
_entity_poly.pdbx_strand_id
1 'polypeptide(L)' 'MPKPYPREFGEDVVRVARNRESGVTIEQVAGDFGVHPMTLHKWLRQADVEDGVKSGVSSDAAAELRELKRRN' A
#
# COMPACT_ATOMS: atom_id res chain seq x y z
N MET A 1 -22.84 -10.68 1.73
CA MET A 1 -21.40 -10.49 2.05
C MET A 1 -20.81 -9.57 1.00
N PRO A 2 -20.10 -8.49 1.36
CA PRO A 2 -19.39 -7.69 0.36
C PRO A 2 -18.41 -8.59 -0.38
N LYS A 3 -18.40 -8.53 -1.71
CA LYS A 3 -17.45 -9.32 -2.50
C LYS A 3 -16.04 -8.80 -2.18
N PRO A 4 -15.11 -9.66 -1.75
CA PRO A 4 -13.73 -9.25 -1.56
C PRO A 4 -13.17 -8.75 -2.90
N TYR A 5 -12.26 -7.78 -2.85
CA TYR A 5 -11.54 -7.36 -4.04
C TYR A 5 -10.84 -8.58 -4.68
N PRO A 6 -10.83 -8.69 -6.01
CA PRO A 6 -10.02 -9.68 -6.70
C PRO A 6 -8.55 -9.56 -6.26
N ARG A 7 -7.86 -10.69 -6.09
CA ARG A 7 -6.44 -10.71 -5.71
C ARG A 7 -5.58 -9.94 -6.71
N GLU A 8 -5.81 -10.16 -7.99
CA GLU A 8 -5.12 -9.50 -9.11
C GLU A 8 -5.22 -7.96 -9.02
N PHE A 9 -6.40 -7.46 -8.64
CA PHE A 9 -6.61 -6.03 -8.45
C PHE A 9 -5.74 -5.48 -7.31
N GLY A 10 -5.66 -6.20 -6.18
CA GLY A 10 -4.78 -5.80 -5.08
C GLY A 10 -3.31 -5.78 -5.47
N GLU A 11 -2.85 -6.77 -6.24
CA GLU A 11 -1.47 -6.88 -6.75
C GLU A 11 -1.14 -5.74 -7.72
N ASP A 12 -2.05 -5.38 -8.62
CA ASP A 12 -1.86 -4.26 -9.54
C ASP A 12 -1.78 -2.92 -8.82
N VAL A 13 -2.67 -2.69 -7.84
CA VAL A 13 -2.65 -1.45 -7.05
C VAL A 13 -1.37 -1.37 -6.21
N VAL A 14 -0.91 -2.49 -5.63
CA VAL A 14 0.38 -2.55 -4.92
C VAL A 14 1.55 -2.26 -5.85
N ARG A 15 1.55 -2.80 -7.07
CA ARG A 15 2.60 -2.55 -8.07
C ARG A 15 2.66 -1.08 -8.48
N VAL A 16 1.50 -0.42 -8.67
CA VAL A 16 1.43 1.01 -8.97
C VAL A 16 1.91 1.83 -7.77
N ALA A 17 1.47 1.48 -6.56
CA ALA A 17 1.88 2.16 -5.33
C ALA A 17 3.40 2.05 -5.05
N ARG A 18 4.03 0.94 -5.42
CA ARG A 18 5.49 0.75 -5.28
C ARG A 18 6.30 1.51 -6.34
N ASN A 19 5.78 1.60 -7.57
CA ASN A 19 6.42 2.31 -8.68
C ASN A 19 5.97 3.77 -8.81
N ARG A 20 5.28 4.31 -7.79
CA ARG A 20 4.79 5.69 -7.80
C ARG A 20 5.95 6.69 -7.85
N GLU A 21 5.74 7.81 -8.50
CA GLU A 21 6.71 8.91 -8.50
C GLU A 21 6.92 9.46 -7.08
N SER A 22 8.10 10.02 -6.80
CA SER A 22 8.48 10.50 -5.46
C SER A 22 7.58 11.62 -4.89
N GLY A 23 6.68 12.20 -5.70
CA GLY A 23 5.68 13.18 -5.27
C GLY A 23 4.27 12.61 -5.09
N VAL A 24 4.03 11.35 -5.44
CA VAL A 24 2.71 10.71 -5.34
C VAL A 24 2.60 9.98 -4.01
N THR A 25 1.54 10.27 -3.27
CA THR A 25 1.27 9.63 -1.96
C THR A 25 0.48 8.34 -2.13
N ILE A 26 0.59 7.44 -1.15
CA ILE A 26 -0.22 6.21 -1.11
C ILE A 26 -1.72 6.52 -1.05
N GLU A 27 -2.09 7.64 -0.43
CA GLU A 27 -3.48 8.09 -0.32
C GLU A 27 -4.04 8.54 -1.67
N GLN A 28 -3.24 9.22 -2.49
CA GLN A 28 -3.61 9.59 -3.85
C GLN A 28 -3.84 8.34 -4.71
N VAL A 29 -2.87 7.41 -4.70
CA VAL A 29 -3.01 6.12 -5.42
C VAL A 29 -4.27 5.39 -4.96
N ALA A 30 -4.49 5.27 -3.65
CA ALA A 30 -5.68 4.60 -3.11
C ALA A 30 -6.98 5.28 -3.59
N GLY A 31 -7.01 6.61 -3.57
CA GLY A 31 -8.14 7.42 -4.06
C GLY A 31 -8.43 7.18 -5.55
N ASP A 32 -7.40 7.16 -6.39
CA ASP A 32 -7.52 6.96 -7.84
C ASP A 32 -8.11 5.58 -8.17
N PHE A 33 -7.81 4.56 -7.36
CA PHE A 33 -8.35 3.20 -7.50
C PHE A 33 -9.66 2.97 -6.71
N GLY A 34 -10.18 3.97 -5.99
CA GLY A 34 -11.37 3.83 -5.15
C GLY A 34 -11.16 2.90 -3.94
N VAL A 35 -9.91 2.68 -3.53
CA VAL A 35 -9.53 1.84 -2.41
C VAL A 35 -9.31 2.71 -1.18
N HIS A 36 -9.74 2.24 -0.02
CA HIS A 36 -9.44 2.94 1.22
C HIS A 36 -7.91 2.89 1.49
N PRO A 37 -7.22 4.01 1.83
CA PRO A 37 -5.76 4.04 2.00
C PRO A 37 -5.22 2.99 2.98
N MET A 38 -5.94 2.76 4.08
CA MET A 38 -5.61 1.69 5.04
C MET A 38 -5.59 0.29 4.43
N THR A 39 -6.44 0.01 3.43
CA THR A 39 -6.46 -1.27 2.70
C THR A 39 -5.21 -1.41 1.84
N LEU A 40 -4.82 -0.34 1.13
CA LEU A 40 -3.59 -0.33 0.34
C LEU A 40 -2.35 -0.49 1.22
N HIS A 41 -2.30 0.15 2.39
CA HIS A 41 -1.22 -0.07 3.36
C HIS A 41 -1.12 -1.53 3.84
N LYS A 42 -2.26 -2.19 4.06
CA LYS A 42 -2.28 -3.62 4.42
C LYS A 42 -1.75 -4.49 3.29
N TRP A 43 -2.14 -4.21 2.05
CA TRP A 43 -1.64 -4.93 0.88
C TRP A 43 -0.15 -4.71 0.64
N LEU A 44 0.35 -3.48 0.80
CA LEU A 44 1.78 -3.18 0.75
C LEU A 44 2.55 -3.96 1.81
N ARG A 45 2.10 -3.94 3.07
CA ARG A 45 2.73 -4.71 4.15
C ARG A 45 2.70 -6.23 3.88
N GLN A 46 1.60 -6.73 3.34
CA GLN A 46 1.48 -8.14 2.98
C GLN A 46 2.45 -8.51 1.85
N ALA A 47 2.54 -7.67 0.81
CA ALA A 47 3.48 -7.83 -0.28
C ALA A 47 4.94 -7.72 0.19
N ASP A 48 5.23 -6.87 1.19
CA ASP A 48 6.57 -6.77 1.79
C ASP A 48 6.94 -8.02 2.60
N VAL A 49 5.96 -8.69 3.21
CA VAL A 49 6.15 -9.97 3.92
C VAL A 49 6.30 -11.13 2.94
N GLU A 50 5.54 -11.12 1.84
CA GLU A 50 5.65 -12.11 0.75
C GLU A 50 7.00 -11.97 0.02
N ASP A 51 7.43 -10.73 -0.27
CA ASP A 51 8.80 -10.44 -0.70
C ASP A 51 9.82 -10.75 0.40
N GLY A 52 9.41 -10.73 1.68
CA GLY A 52 10.21 -11.11 2.86
C GLY A 52 10.44 -12.62 3.01
N VAL A 53 9.81 -13.47 2.21
CA VAL A 53 10.26 -14.85 1.95
C VAL A 53 11.47 -14.86 0.99
N LYS A 54 11.79 -13.71 0.38
CA LYS A 54 12.88 -13.49 -0.58
C LYS A 54 13.57 -12.12 -0.40
N SER A 55 13.96 -11.80 0.84
CA SER A 55 14.93 -10.76 1.23
C SER A 55 14.83 -9.35 0.60
N GLY A 56 14.42 -8.39 1.43
CA GLY A 56 15.11 -7.10 1.55
C GLY A 56 14.35 -5.85 1.09
N VAL A 57 14.34 -4.85 1.98
CA VAL A 57 13.95 -3.43 1.76
C VAL A 57 12.45 -3.12 1.85
N SER A 58 11.90 -3.10 3.08
CA SER A 58 10.68 -2.31 3.35
C SER A 58 10.70 -1.72 4.77
N SER A 59 11.69 -0.86 5.03
CA SER A 59 11.79 -0.13 6.31
C SER A 59 11.55 1.37 6.16
N ASP A 60 11.69 1.94 4.97
CA ASP A 60 11.60 3.40 4.77
C ASP A 60 10.15 3.93 4.71
N ALA A 61 9.20 3.16 4.16
CA ALA A 61 7.80 3.61 4.03
C ALA A 61 6.96 3.50 5.32
N ALA A 62 7.45 2.80 6.34
CA ALA A 62 6.75 2.63 7.62
C ALA A 62 6.90 3.86 8.55
N ALA A 63 7.89 4.73 8.30
CA ALA A 63 8.17 5.90 9.12
C ALA A 63 7.12 7.01 8.92
N GLU A 64 6.63 7.22 7.71
CA GLU A 64 5.65 8.27 7.38
C GLU A 64 4.25 8.00 7.98
N LEU A 65 3.89 6.72 8.16
CA LEU A 65 2.55 6.33 8.64
C LEU A 65 2.30 6.67 10.13
N ARG A 66 3.35 6.86 10.92
CA ARG A 66 3.21 7.29 12.33
C ARG A 66 2.90 8.78 12.47
N GLU A 67 3.18 9.59 11.45
CA GLU A 67 2.93 11.03 11.51
C GLU A 67 1.46 11.38 11.16
N LEU A 68 0.89 10.72 10.15
CA LEU A 68 -0.50 10.92 9.71
C LEU A 68 -1.55 10.52 10.76
N LYS A 69 -1.22 9.56 11.64
CA LYS A 69 -2.12 9.13 12.72
C LYS A 69 -2.13 10.05 13.95
N ARG A 70 -1.29 11.09 13.98
CA ARG A 70 -1.25 12.08 15.06
C ARG A 70 -1.93 13.40 14.70
N ARG A 71 -2.48 13.51 13.48
CA ARG A 71 -3.07 14.75 12.94
C ARG A 71 -4.55 14.62 12.53
N ASN A 72 -5.21 13.50 12.86
CA ASN A 72 -6.67 13.34 12.83
C ASN A 72 -7.21 13.11 14.24
#